data_AF-A0ABD5CDV5-F1
#
_entry.id   AF-A0ABD5CDV5-F1
#
_cell.length_a   1.000
_cell.length_b   1.000
_cell.length_c   1.000
_cell.angle_alpha   90.00
_cell.angle_beta   90.00
_cell.angle_gamma   90.00
#
_symmetry.space_group_name_H-M   'P 1'
#
loop_
_entity.id
_entity.type
_entity.pdbx_description
1 polymer ?
#
loop_
_entity_poly.entity_id
_entity_poly.type
_entity_poly.pdbx_seq_one_letter_code
_entity_poly.pdbx_strand_id
1 'polypeptide(L)'
;MGAKLRRLRLASVLRRFGWKCMTYDYMTRVVLNRPVTEKEALRRVDVRRPVSDEAADAYTVFGMNDTYLEICDASFFQVGWCLMAFLIGFPVLLFLAISNAMDSIEVPAAIVRNGDAAWFSASGWGLCAVALAGCGFTIVLLLKDCFNYRHKSVRFNRRTRMVYAFRHNGLGGMVQVPWDKAFFYVHRHTSNSMMGERQR
;
A
#
# COMPACT_ATOMS: atom_id res chain seq x y z
N MET A 1 -33.53 -27.52 13.90
CA MET A 1 -32.44 -28.19 13.15
C MET A 1 -32.17 -27.63 11.73
N GLY A 2 -32.93 -26.66 11.22
CA GLY A 2 -32.83 -26.19 9.81
C GLY A 2 -31.86 -25.03 9.51
N ALA A 3 -31.46 -24.23 10.51
CA ALA A 3 -30.58 -23.07 10.28
C ALA A 3 -29.10 -23.46 10.05
N LYS A 4 -28.67 -24.59 10.62
CA LYS A 4 -27.29 -25.10 10.51
C LYS A 4 -27.00 -25.65 9.10
N LEU A 5 -27.99 -26.29 8.48
CA LEU A 5 -27.88 -26.83 7.11
C LEU A 5 -27.88 -25.75 6.02
N ARG A 6 -28.56 -24.61 6.22
CA ARG A 6 -28.52 -23.49 5.25
C ARG A 6 -27.15 -22.79 5.20
N ARG A 7 -26.45 -22.66 6.34
CA ARG A 7 -25.08 -22.09 6.37
C ARG A 7 -24.07 -22.97 5.63
N LEU A 8 -24.20 -24.30 5.71
CA LEU A 8 -23.32 -25.24 5.01
C LEU A 8 -23.53 -25.24 3.49
N ARG A 9 -24.76 -24.99 3.01
CA ARG A 9 -25.04 -24.83 1.56
C ARG A 9 -24.50 -23.52 0.98
N LEU A 10 -24.55 -22.40 1.69
CA LEU A 10 -23.94 -21.15 1.18
C LEU A 10 -22.40 -21.23 1.10
N ALA A 11 -21.76 -21.86 2.10
CA ALA A 11 -20.30 -22.02 2.12
C ALA A 11 -19.75 -22.99 1.05
N SER A 12 -20.60 -23.86 0.49
CA SER A 12 -20.25 -24.76 -0.62
C SER A 12 -20.54 -24.12 -1.99
N VAL A 13 -21.59 -23.30 -2.10
CA VAL A 13 -21.90 -22.56 -3.34
C VAL A 13 -20.87 -21.47 -3.63
N LEU A 14 -20.38 -20.74 -2.61
CA LEU A 14 -19.30 -19.76 -2.77
C LEU A 14 -17.97 -20.39 -3.23
N ARG A 15 -17.75 -21.68 -2.94
CA ARG A 15 -16.58 -22.44 -3.43
C ARG A 15 -16.70 -22.84 -4.92
N ARG A 16 -17.92 -22.95 -5.45
CA ARG A 16 -18.17 -23.34 -6.86
C ARG A 16 -18.01 -22.19 -7.86
N PHE A 17 -18.08 -20.95 -7.42
CA PHE A 17 -18.04 -19.78 -8.29
C PHE A 17 -16.64 -19.23 -8.60
N GLY A 18 -15.55 -19.91 -8.21
CA GLY A 18 -14.19 -19.49 -8.56
C GLY A 18 -13.77 -18.13 -8.00
N TRP A 19 -14.55 -17.57 -7.07
CA TRP A 19 -14.17 -16.40 -6.29
C TRP A 19 -13.07 -16.81 -5.32
N LYS A 20 -11.84 -16.90 -5.81
CA LYS A 20 -10.64 -16.92 -4.99
C LYS A 20 -10.74 -15.70 -4.09
N CYS A 21 -10.89 -15.91 -2.78
CA CYS A 21 -10.76 -14.81 -1.83
C CYS A 21 -9.37 -14.21 -2.05
N MET A 22 -9.31 -12.95 -2.47
CA MET A 22 -8.07 -12.25 -2.76
C MET A 22 -7.75 -11.29 -1.61
N THR A 23 -6.49 -11.25 -1.22
CA THR A 23 -5.94 -10.23 -0.33
C THR A 23 -5.18 -9.21 -1.15
N TYR A 24 -5.61 -7.94 -1.04
CA TYR A 24 -4.90 -6.81 -1.62
C TYR A 24 -3.87 -6.32 -0.59
N ASP A 25 -2.61 -6.60 -0.86
CA ASP A 25 -1.47 -6.14 -0.10
C ASP A 25 -0.85 -4.94 -0.83
N TYR A 26 -1.65 -3.86 -0.90
CA TYR A 26 -1.39 -2.51 -1.44
C TYR A 26 -0.82 -2.39 -2.87
N MET A 27 0.21 -3.15 -3.17
CA MET A 27 0.92 -3.30 -4.44
C MET A 27 0.66 -4.67 -5.08
N THR A 28 0.37 -5.73 -4.30
CA THR A 28 0.18 -7.08 -4.85
C THR A 28 -1.13 -7.73 -4.47
N ARG A 29 -1.68 -8.47 -5.44
CA ARG A 29 -2.85 -9.33 -5.22
C ARG A 29 -2.34 -10.70 -4.82
N VAL A 30 -2.55 -11.07 -3.56
CA VAL A 30 -2.22 -12.40 -3.05
C VAL A 30 -3.50 -13.24 -3.06
N VAL A 31 -3.43 -14.41 -3.71
CA VAL A 31 -4.53 -15.38 -3.71
C VAL A 31 -4.52 -16.14 -2.38
N LEU A 32 -5.65 -16.14 -1.67
CA LEU A 32 -5.81 -16.92 -0.44
C LEU A 32 -5.92 -18.42 -0.74
N ASN A 33 -5.47 -19.24 0.21
CA ASN A 33 -5.51 -20.71 0.16
C ASN A 33 -4.85 -21.32 -1.08
N ARG A 34 -3.80 -20.68 -1.61
CA ARG A 34 -2.94 -21.32 -2.62
C ARG A 34 -1.95 -22.28 -1.94
N PRO A 35 -1.54 -23.38 -2.61
CA PRO A 35 -0.45 -24.21 -2.12
C PRO A 35 0.85 -23.40 -2.08
N VAL A 36 1.73 -23.76 -1.13
CA VAL A 36 3.06 -23.16 -0.99
C VAL A 36 3.92 -23.59 -2.17
N THR A 37 4.60 -22.62 -2.79
CA THR A 37 5.50 -22.88 -3.92
C THR A 37 6.82 -23.44 -3.42
N GLU A 38 7.53 -24.24 -4.20
CA GLU A 38 8.84 -24.79 -3.83
C GLU A 38 9.85 -23.69 -3.41
N LYS A 39 9.91 -22.57 -4.15
CA LYS A 39 10.74 -21.41 -3.79
C LYS A 39 10.40 -20.80 -2.43
N GLU A 40 9.13 -20.86 -2.03
CA GLU A 40 8.66 -20.37 -0.73
C GLU A 40 8.96 -21.38 0.39
N ALA A 41 8.81 -22.68 0.09
CA ALA A 41 9.19 -23.77 0.97
C ALA A 41 10.69 -23.75 1.31
N LEU A 42 11.55 -23.46 0.33
CA LEU A 42 13.00 -23.31 0.52
C LEU A 42 13.37 -22.10 1.41
N ARG A 43 12.53 -21.07 1.45
CA ARG A 43 12.72 -19.84 2.25
C ARG A 43 11.99 -19.89 3.59
N ARG A 44 11.51 -21.06 3.99
CA ARG A 44 10.83 -21.25 5.27
C ARG A 44 11.79 -20.88 6.40
N VAL A 45 11.31 -20.02 7.30
CA VAL A 45 12.01 -19.69 8.53
C VAL A 45 11.58 -20.68 9.60
N ASP A 46 12.55 -21.34 10.24
CA ASP A 46 12.28 -22.14 11.42
C ASP A 46 12.03 -21.21 12.61
N VAL A 47 10.86 -21.36 13.19
CA VAL A 47 10.38 -20.57 14.32
C VAL A 47 11.12 -20.89 15.62
N ARG A 48 11.61 -22.12 15.75
CA ARG A 48 12.23 -22.61 16.99
C ARG A 48 13.72 -22.33 17.05
N ARG A 49 14.32 -21.92 15.93
CA ARG A 49 15.75 -21.67 15.82
C ARG A 49 15.98 -20.19 15.52
N PRO A 50 16.84 -19.49 16.28
CA PRO A 50 17.26 -18.15 15.90
C PRO A 50 17.98 -18.20 14.54
N VAL A 51 17.63 -17.27 13.65
CA VAL A 51 18.23 -17.17 12.30
C VAL A 51 19.59 -16.47 12.35
N SER A 52 19.76 -15.53 13.27
CA SER A 52 20.96 -14.74 13.49
C SER A 52 21.12 -14.47 15.00
N ASP A 53 22.36 -14.24 15.42
CA ASP A 53 22.69 -13.80 16.78
C ASP A 53 22.31 -12.32 17.00
N GLU A 54 22.33 -11.51 15.93
CA GLU A 54 21.91 -10.11 15.96
C GLU A 54 20.45 -9.96 15.55
N ALA A 55 19.67 -9.26 16.39
CA ALA A 55 18.29 -8.90 16.10
C ALA A 55 18.25 -7.62 15.25
N ALA A 56 17.89 -7.75 13.98
CA ALA A 56 17.62 -6.61 13.09
C ALA A 56 16.11 -6.44 12.89
N ASP A 57 15.57 -5.29 13.29
CA ASP A 57 14.12 -5.00 13.22
C ASP A 57 13.67 -4.41 11.87
N ALA A 58 14.63 -3.98 11.04
CA ALA A 58 14.42 -3.31 9.74
C ALA A 58 13.41 -2.14 9.77
N TYR A 59 13.28 -1.43 10.89
CA TYR A 59 12.31 -0.37 11.18
C TYR A 59 10.84 -0.79 11.06
N THR A 60 10.58 -2.09 11.25
CA THR A 60 9.22 -2.65 11.16
C THR A 60 8.57 -2.82 12.53
N VAL A 61 9.33 -2.80 13.64
CA VAL A 61 8.77 -3.01 14.98
C VAL A 61 8.29 -1.68 15.56
N PHE A 62 6.99 -1.62 15.89
CA PHE A 62 6.35 -0.42 16.46
C PHE A 62 6.16 -0.50 17.97
N GLY A 63 6.07 -1.72 18.48
CA GLY A 63 5.89 -1.97 19.90
C GLY A 63 6.45 -3.33 20.28
N MET A 64 7.23 -3.37 21.34
CA MET A 64 7.77 -4.60 21.90
C MET A 64 7.52 -4.62 23.40
N ASN A 65 6.99 -5.74 23.86
CA ASN A 65 6.79 -6.06 25.26
C ASN A 65 7.15 -7.55 25.46
N ASP A 66 7.37 -7.97 26.70
CA ASP A 66 7.66 -9.37 27.05
C ASP A 66 6.55 -10.34 26.55
N THR A 67 5.32 -9.84 26.45
CA THR A 67 4.17 -10.65 26.02
C THR A 67 3.89 -10.58 24.52
N TYR A 68 4.15 -9.43 23.88
CA TYR A 68 3.78 -9.21 22.50
C TYR A 68 4.84 -8.43 21.71
N LEU A 69 4.95 -8.76 20.43
CA LEU A 69 5.72 -8.01 19.45
C LEU A 69 4.76 -7.50 18.38
N GLU A 70 4.73 -6.20 18.14
CA GLU A 70 3.90 -5.54 17.14
C GLU A 70 4.77 -5.09 15.97
N ILE A 71 4.53 -5.70 14.81
CA ILE A 71 5.25 -5.44 13.57
C ILE A 71 4.29 -4.75 12.60
N CYS A 72 4.77 -3.74 11.88
CA CYS A 72 4.06 -3.12 10.78
C CYS A 72 4.43 -3.74 9.44
N ASP A 73 3.49 -3.62 8.51
CA ASP A 73 3.71 -3.96 7.11
C ASP A 73 4.87 -3.15 6.51
N ALA A 74 5.65 -3.77 5.62
CA ALA A 74 6.78 -3.14 4.93
C ALA A 74 6.33 -1.96 4.05
N SER A 75 5.06 -1.98 3.60
CA SER A 75 4.46 -0.90 2.82
C SER A 75 4.27 0.40 3.61
N PHE A 76 4.44 0.40 4.94
CA PHE A 76 4.30 1.60 5.77
C PHE A 76 5.23 2.74 5.31
N PHE A 77 6.46 2.41 4.93
CA PHE A 77 7.42 3.41 4.45
C PHE A 77 6.97 4.07 3.15
N GLN A 78 6.31 3.31 2.25
CA GLN A 78 5.80 3.82 0.98
C GLN A 78 4.69 4.86 1.18
N VAL A 79 3.85 4.69 2.21
CA VAL A 79 2.82 5.71 2.57
C VAL A 79 3.49 7.02 2.96
N GLY A 80 4.62 6.97 3.66
CA GLY A 80 5.42 8.15 4.01
C GLY A 80 5.92 8.90 2.76
N TRP A 81 6.45 8.20 1.76
CA TRP A 81 6.85 8.80 0.48
C TRP A 81 5.69 9.41 -0.29
N CYS A 82 4.53 8.74 -0.31
CA CYS A 82 3.34 9.28 -0.95
C CYS A 82 2.88 10.58 -0.27
N LEU A 83 2.93 10.64 1.06
CA LEU A 83 2.60 11.84 1.82
C LEU A 83 3.59 12.97 1.57
N MET A 84 4.91 12.69 1.52
CA MET A 84 5.92 13.69 1.16
C MET A 84 5.73 14.21 -0.27
N ALA A 85 5.47 13.31 -1.21
CA ALA A 85 5.18 13.67 -2.60
C ALA A 85 3.92 14.53 -2.72
N PHE A 86 2.91 14.30 -1.89
CA PHE A 86 1.73 15.16 -1.81
C PHE A 86 2.07 16.53 -1.21
N LEU A 87 2.75 16.57 -0.06
CA LEU A 87 3.08 17.83 0.63
C LEU A 87 3.93 18.78 -0.23
N ILE A 88 4.81 18.24 -1.07
CA ILE A 88 5.67 19.04 -1.96
C ILE A 88 5.02 19.21 -3.34
N GLY A 89 4.48 18.13 -3.92
CA GLY A 89 3.95 18.12 -5.28
C GLY A 89 2.65 18.89 -5.43
N PHE A 90 1.74 18.81 -4.46
CA PHE A 90 0.46 19.52 -4.50
C PHE A 90 0.63 21.05 -4.57
N PRO A 91 1.40 21.71 -3.67
CA PRO A 91 1.57 23.17 -3.75
C PRO A 91 2.33 23.60 -5.02
N VAL A 92 3.27 22.80 -5.53
CA VAL A 92 3.96 23.10 -6.79
C VAL A 92 2.99 23.03 -7.97
N LEU A 93 2.16 21.99 -8.05
CA LEU A 93 1.15 21.86 -9.11
C LEU A 93 0.09 22.96 -9.02
N LEU A 94 -0.33 23.33 -7.80
CA LEU A 94 -1.26 24.42 -7.58
C LEU A 94 -0.66 25.77 -7.98
N PHE A 95 0.59 26.02 -7.62
CA PHE A 95 1.31 27.23 -8.02
C PHE A 95 1.43 27.30 -9.54
N LEU A 96 1.82 26.22 -10.21
CA LEU A 96 1.88 26.15 -11.67
C LEU A 96 0.51 26.41 -12.31
N ALA A 97 -0.57 25.83 -11.77
CA ALA A 97 -1.91 26.08 -12.28
C ALA A 97 -2.30 27.57 -12.19
N ILE A 98 -2.01 28.21 -11.04
CA ILE A 98 -2.31 29.63 -10.82
C ILE A 98 -1.46 30.51 -11.74
N SER A 99 -0.15 30.28 -11.83
CA SER A 99 0.74 31.06 -12.70
C SER A 99 0.33 30.95 -14.17
N ASN A 100 0.05 29.73 -14.66
CA ASN A 100 -0.41 29.55 -16.05
C ASN A 100 -1.78 30.20 -16.30
N ALA A 101 -2.67 30.22 -15.31
CA ALA A 101 -3.94 30.93 -15.42
C ALA A 101 -3.74 32.45 -15.49
N MET A 102 -2.83 33.01 -14.69
CA MET A 102 -2.50 34.44 -14.74
C MET A 102 -1.87 34.83 -16.10
N ASP A 103 -0.90 34.06 -16.59
CA ASP A 103 -0.25 34.28 -17.88
C ASP A 103 -1.24 34.19 -19.06
N SER A 104 -2.30 33.39 -18.90
CA SER A 104 -3.37 33.24 -19.92
C SER A 104 -4.33 34.43 -19.95
N ILE A 105 -4.43 35.19 -18.87
CA ILE A 105 -5.28 36.39 -18.73
C ILE A 105 -4.49 37.64 -19.13
N GLU A 106 -3.23 37.74 -18.71
CA GLU A 106 -2.34 38.87 -18.97
C GLU A 106 -1.38 38.56 -20.13
N VAL A 107 -1.92 38.45 -21.34
CA VAL A 107 -1.07 38.18 -22.52
C VAL A 107 -0.17 39.39 -22.81
N PRO A 108 1.17 39.23 -22.81
CA PRO A 108 2.09 40.34 -23.06
C PRO A 108 1.84 41.01 -24.41
N ALA A 109 1.89 42.34 -24.46
CA ALA A 109 1.68 43.13 -25.67
C ALA A 109 2.63 42.74 -26.84
N ALA A 110 3.81 42.20 -26.52
CA ALA A 110 4.75 41.67 -27.51
C ALA A 110 4.21 40.45 -28.28
N ILE A 111 3.45 39.57 -27.61
CA ILE A 111 2.85 38.37 -28.21
C ILE A 111 1.61 38.76 -29.03
N VAL A 112 0.83 39.74 -28.55
CA VAL A 112 -0.31 40.31 -29.29
C VAL A 112 0.16 40.93 -30.60
N ARG A 113 1.29 41.63 -30.60
CA ARG A 113 1.87 42.25 -31.80
C ARG A 113 2.31 41.22 -32.87
N ASN A 114 2.65 40.01 -32.45
CA ASN A 114 3.04 38.92 -33.36
C ASN A 114 1.83 38.12 -33.90
N GLY A 115 0.61 38.39 -33.42
CA GLY A 115 -0.60 37.68 -33.85
C GLY A 115 -0.83 36.31 -33.19
N ASP A 116 0.11 35.83 -32.38
CA ASP A 116 0.09 34.48 -31.78
C ASP A 116 -0.61 34.41 -30.41
N ALA A 117 -1.27 35.49 -29.99
CA ALA A 117 -1.90 35.60 -28.66
C ALA A 117 -2.92 34.49 -28.37
N ALA A 118 -3.66 34.03 -29.38
CA ALA A 118 -4.63 32.96 -29.24
C ALA A 118 -3.96 31.61 -28.91
N TRP A 119 -2.83 31.30 -29.56
CA TRP A 119 -2.09 30.06 -29.33
C TRP A 119 -1.41 30.05 -27.95
N PHE A 120 -0.85 31.19 -27.55
CA PHE A 120 -0.27 31.35 -26.22
C PHE A 120 -1.31 31.15 -25.10
N SER A 121 -2.46 31.81 -25.19
CA SER A 121 -3.54 31.66 -24.21
C SER A 121 -4.10 30.23 -24.19
N ALA A 122 -4.33 29.61 -25.36
CA ALA A 122 -4.78 28.22 -25.45
C ALA A 122 -3.78 27.24 -24.81
N SER A 123 -2.47 27.47 -24.98
CA SER A 123 -1.43 26.64 -24.38
C SER A 123 -1.37 26.78 -22.85
N GLY A 124 -1.55 28.01 -22.32
CA GLY A 124 -1.58 28.27 -20.89
C GLY A 124 -2.81 27.66 -20.20
N TRP A 125 -3.99 27.75 -20.81
CA TRP A 125 -5.19 27.05 -20.33
C TRP A 125 -5.04 25.53 -20.39
N GLY A 126 -4.40 25.00 -21.45
CA GLY A 126 -4.10 23.58 -21.56
C GLY A 126 -3.18 23.07 -20.45
N LEU A 127 -2.09 23.79 -20.16
CA LEU A 127 -1.17 23.47 -19.06
C LEU A 127 -1.83 23.62 -17.69
N CYS A 128 -2.67 24.64 -17.50
CA CYS A 128 -3.46 24.82 -16.29
C CYS A 128 -4.41 23.64 -16.05
N ALA A 129 -5.13 23.19 -17.08
CA ALA A 129 -6.02 22.04 -16.99
C ALA A 129 -5.27 20.74 -16.63
N VAL A 130 -4.07 20.53 -17.20
CA VAL A 130 -3.21 19.38 -16.86
C VAL A 130 -2.73 19.47 -15.41
N ALA A 131 -2.31 20.65 -14.94
CA ALA A 131 -1.88 20.87 -13.57
C ALA A 131 -3.03 20.61 -12.56
N LEU A 132 -4.24 21.08 -12.86
CA LEU A 132 -5.44 20.82 -12.05
C LEU A 132 -5.83 19.34 -12.05
N ALA A 133 -5.73 18.65 -13.19
CA ALA A 133 -5.94 17.21 -13.27
C ALA A 133 -4.90 16.45 -12.41
N GLY A 134 -3.64 16.90 -12.43
CA GLY A 134 -2.58 16.43 -11.55
C GLY A 134 -2.93 16.60 -10.07
N CYS A 135 -3.40 17.79 -9.67
CA CYS A 135 -3.90 18.05 -8.32
C CYS A 135 -5.01 17.07 -7.92
N GLY A 136 -6.02 16.89 -8.78
CA GLY A 136 -7.10 15.93 -8.55
C GLY A 136 -6.60 14.49 -8.37
N PHE A 137 -5.65 14.07 -9.20
CA PHE A 137 -5.02 12.75 -9.09
C PHE A 137 -4.27 12.57 -7.76
N THR A 138 -3.49 13.57 -7.33
CA THR A 138 -2.78 13.51 -6.04
C THR A 138 -3.72 13.41 -4.85
N ILE A 139 -4.87 14.09 -4.89
CA ILE A 139 -5.90 14.01 -3.85
C ILE A 139 -6.52 12.61 -3.80
N VAL A 140 -6.84 12.02 -4.96
CA VAL A 140 -7.41 10.66 -5.04
C VAL A 140 -6.43 9.64 -4.46
N LEU A 141 -5.15 9.75 -4.80
CA LEU A 141 -4.11 8.89 -4.22
C LEU A 141 -4.06 9.07 -2.70
N LEU A 142 -4.00 10.31 -2.20
CA LEU A 142 -3.96 10.60 -0.77
C LEU A 142 -5.16 10.01 0.00
N LEU A 143 -6.37 10.13 -0.54
CA LEU A 143 -7.60 9.58 0.03
C LEU A 143 -7.60 8.04 0.08
N LYS A 144 -7.03 7.40 -0.94
CA LYS A 144 -6.93 5.94 -0.98
C LYS A 144 -5.88 5.40 -0.01
N ASP A 145 -4.80 6.15 0.15
CA ASP A 145 -3.57 5.67 0.73
C ASP A 145 -3.36 6.13 2.18
N CYS A 146 -3.33 7.45 2.40
CA CYS A 146 -3.02 8.04 3.70
C CYS A 146 -4.22 8.06 4.66
N PHE A 147 -5.45 8.15 4.13
CA PHE A 147 -6.67 8.28 4.95
C PHE A 147 -7.35 6.95 5.31
N ASN A 148 -6.75 5.80 4.96
CA ASN A 148 -7.34 4.49 5.25
C ASN A 148 -6.98 4.02 6.68
N TYR A 149 -5.86 3.31 6.83
CA TYR A 149 -5.33 2.91 8.15
C TYR A 149 -3.91 3.40 8.29
N ARG A 150 -3.60 4.04 9.43
CA ARG A 150 -2.25 4.58 9.72
C ARG A 150 -1.18 3.49 9.62
N HIS A 151 -1.46 2.30 10.12
CA HIS A 151 -0.62 1.13 9.93
C HIS A 151 -1.44 -0.14 10.09
N LYS A 152 -1.12 -1.16 9.29
CA LYS A 152 -1.67 -2.51 9.45
C LYS A 152 -0.69 -3.31 10.29
N SER A 153 -1.03 -3.53 11.56
CA SER A 153 -0.15 -4.27 12.45
C SER A 153 -0.39 -5.78 12.41
N VAL A 154 0.71 -6.51 12.51
CA VAL A 154 0.77 -7.93 12.81
C VAL A 154 1.31 -8.08 14.23
N ARG A 155 0.45 -8.55 15.13
CA ARG A 155 0.78 -8.76 16.54
C ARG A 155 1.10 -10.22 16.80
N PHE A 156 2.26 -10.43 17.38
CA PHE A 156 2.83 -11.71 17.74
C PHE A 156 2.72 -11.87 19.25
N ASN A 157 1.79 -12.68 19.75
CA ASN A 157 1.59 -12.88 21.18
C ASN A 157 2.26 -14.18 21.63
N ARG A 158 3.27 -14.07 22.51
CA ARG A 158 4.05 -15.21 23.02
C ARG A 158 3.28 -16.04 24.05
N ARG A 159 2.41 -15.43 24.85
CA ARG A 159 1.62 -16.13 25.88
C ARG A 159 0.51 -16.97 25.27
N THR A 160 -0.25 -16.41 24.33
CA THR A 160 -1.33 -17.15 23.66
C THR A 160 -0.82 -18.02 22.51
N ARG A 161 0.43 -17.85 22.07
CA ARG A 161 1.00 -18.47 20.86
C ARG A 161 0.09 -18.25 19.65
N MET A 162 -0.39 -17.02 19.48
CA MET A 162 -1.26 -16.61 18.38
C MET A 162 -0.66 -15.41 17.65
N VAL A 163 -0.85 -15.40 16.33
CA VAL A 163 -0.55 -14.28 15.44
C VAL A 163 -1.85 -13.61 15.05
N TYR A 164 -1.94 -12.30 15.27
CA TYR A 164 -3.08 -11.47 14.91
C TYR A 164 -2.65 -10.51 13.81
N ALA A 165 -3.10 -10.73 12.58
CA ALA A 165 -2.88 -9.79 11.47
C ALA A 165 -4.12 -8.93 11.26
N PHE A 166 -3.98 -7.62 11.46
CA PHE A 166 -5.05 -6.65 11.23
C PHE A 166 -5.13 -6.27 9.75
N ARG A 167 -6.34 -6.25 9.20
CA ARG A 167 -6.59 -5.97 7.78
C ARG A 167 -7.56 -4.81 7.57
N HIS A 168 -8.73 -4.85 8.21
CA HIS A 168 -9.75 -3.79 8.14
C HIS A 168 -10.71 -3.86 9.32
N ASN A 169 -11.47 -2.79 9.55
CA ASN A 169 -12.44 -2.69 10.64
C ASN A 169 -13.81 -3.28 10.23
N GLY A 170 -13.87 -4.60 10.02
CA GLY A 170 -15.11 -5.30 9.67
C GLY A 170 -15.09 -6.79 9.97
N LEU A 171 -16.22 -7.49 9.75
CA LEU A 171 -16.32 -8.95 9.89
C LEU A 171 -15.26 -9.65 9.02
N GLY A 172 -14.35 -10.39 9.65
CA GLY A 172 -13.22 -11.05 8.96
C GLY A 172 -12.01 -10.16 8.70
N GLY A 173 -11.98 -8.95 9.27
CA GLY A 173 -10.89 -7.99 9.13
C GLY A 173 -9.68 -8.24 10.02
N MET A 174 -9.72 -9.27 10.87
CA MET A 174 -8.57 -9.76 11.63
C MET A 174 -8.36 -11.24 11.33
N VAL A 175 -7.14 -11.59 10.94
CA VAL A 175 -6.72 -12.97 10.71
C VAL A 175 -6.02 -13.45 11.97
N GLN A 176 -6.51 -14.54 12.55
CA GLN A 176 -5.95 -15.16 13.75
C GLN A 176 -5.38 -16.52 13.39
N VAL A 177 -4.08 -16.71 13.60
CA VAL A 177 -3.39 -17.96 13.25
C VAL A 177 -2.62 -18.46 14.47
N PRO A 178 -2.80 -19.73 14.88
CA PRO A 178 -1.93 -20.35 15.88
C PRO A 178 -0.49 -20.38 15.38
N TRP A 179 0.41 -19.89 16.22
CA TRP A 179 1.84 -19.77 15.93
C TRP A 179 2.46 -21.09 15.46
N ASP A 180 2.08 -22.20 16.10
CA ASP A 180 2.61 -23.53 15.79
C ASP A 180 2.15 -24.10 14.44
N LYS A 181 1.08 -23.55 13.87
CA LYS A 181 0.54 -23.92 12.55
C LYS A 181 0.90 -22.92 11.46
N ALA A 182 1.51 -21.80 11.83
CA ALA A 182 1.87 -20.74 10.90
C ALA A 182 3.10 -21.14 10.07
N PHE A 183 3.06 -20.82 8.77
CA PHE A 183 4.18 -20.98 7.87
C PHE A 183 4.80 -19.60 7.64
N PHE A 184 5.96 -19.34 8.26
CA PHE A 184 6.71 -18.10 8.07
C PHE A 184 7.77 -18.29 7.00
N TYR A 185 7.84 -17.34 6.08
CA TYR A 185 8.88 -17.29 5.06
C TYR A 185 9.17 -15.83 4.73
N VAL A 186 10.41 -15.55 4.32
CA VAL A 186 10.78 -14.20 3.89
C VAL A 186 10.34 -14.00 2.45
N HIS A 187 9.38 -13.11 2.25
CA HIS A 187 8.99 -12.69 0.91
C HIS A 187 9.98 -11.64 0.40
N ARG A 188 10.92 -12.08 -0.45
CA ARG A 188 11.78 -11.16 -1.19
C ARG A 188 11.00 -10.65 -2.39
N HIS A 189 10.48 -9.43 -2.28
CA HIS A 189 10.16 -8.67 -3.48
C HIS A 189 11.44 -8.55 -4.31
N THR A 190 11.35 -8.77 -5.62
CA THR A 190 12.46 -8.41 -6.51
C THR A 190 12.66 -6.92 -6.31
N SER A 191 13.74 -6.52 -5.63
CA SER A 191 14.10 -5.10 -5.63
C SER A 191 14.38 -4.74 -7.07
N ASN A 192 13.82 -3.62 -7.55
CA ASN A 192 14.30 -3.06 -8.80
C ASN A 192 15.81 -2.96 -8.69
N SER A 193 16.54 -3.61 -9.60
CA SER A 193 18.01 -3.59 -9.69
C SER A 193 18.57 -2.18 -9.96
N MET A 194 17.72 -1.16 -10.01
CA MET A 194 18.05 0.23 -10.27
C MET A 194 18.58 0.96 -9.03
N MET A 195 18.32 0.46 -7.82
CA MET A 195 18.89 0.97 -6.57
C MET A 195 19.86 -0.10 -6.05
N GLY A 196 21.16 0.17 -6.16
CA GLY A 196 22.24 -0.81 -5.99
C GLY A 196 22.08 -1.79 -4.84
N GLU A 197 22.35 -3.05 -5.14
CA GLU A 197 22.39 -4.14 -4.16
C GLU A 197 23.31 -3.77 -2.98
N ARG A 198 22.71 -3.54 -1.81
CA ARG A 198 23.39 -3.87 -0.55
C ARG A 198 22.86 -5.21 -0.09
N GLN A 199 23.54 -6.26 -0.54
CA GLN A 199 23.49 -7.56 0.12
C GLN A 199 24.30 -7.42 1.42
N ARG A 200 23.63 -7.54 2.56
CA ARG A 200 24.22 -7.95 3.83
C ARG A 200 23.32 -9.03 4.41
#